data_AF-A0AAE1YNC6-F1
#
_entry.id   AF-A0AAE1YNC6-F1
#
_cell.length_a   1.000
_cell.length_b   1.000
_cell.length_c   1.000
_cell.angle_alpha   90.00
_cell.angle_beta   90.00
_cell.angle_gamma   90.00
#
_symmetry.space_group_name_H-M   'P 1'
#
loop_
_entity.id
_entity.type
_entity.pdbx_description
1 polymer ?
#
loop_
_entity_poly.entity_id
_entity_poly.type
_entity_poly.pdbx_seq_one_letter_code
_entity_poly.pdbx_strand_id
1 'polypeptide(L)'
;MASSSMQPEPQPWASTVVNAANFVPTKLWLRYKSSNYPAWREQMHCILESQGLLGFIDGTNPPPPPIVADATTAVAVKNRDYFRWIRTDAVVKGWILCSLNDDIIDKGMAFRTSRGVWLELENKFGRPHGRRDGEVETEKQEETEGEDVNERYLILYRAALEGNWEAAKQIFDEHPEAMTARIDPSIKVTALQIAVGAGKRAIHFVEKLVAVMPEDSIAAKDKNRYTALSFAAAVGNIEAATILVNRMPDLLYIPDRLGRFPLQTAALHAHRDMLKYLISVTRDDAHHQNPYAASAGLILLIFVIDAEFLDIALYLVEKYPDLARLKLPDNASALKKITSKKSVFVSEGRFNFWERCISSCEYCLN
;
A
#
# COMPACT_ATOMS: atom_id res chain seq x y z
N MET A 1 56.05 8.78 -40.16
CA MET A 1 55.79 8.03 -38.91
C MET A 1 55.20 9.00 -37.91
N ALA A 2 53.87 9.08 -37.85
CA ALA A 2 53.17 9.87 -36.84
C ALA A 2 52.36 8.88 -36.00
N SER A 3 52.82 8.63 -34.78
CA SER A 3 52.11 7.85 -33.77
C SER A 3 50.88 8.64 -33.36
N SER A 4 49.72 8.26 -33.90
CA SER A 4 48.43 8.79 -33.49
C SER A 4 48.15 8.24 -32.08
N SER A 5 48.44 9.04 -31.06
CA SER A 5 47.98 8.77 -29.71
C SER A 5 46.46 8.88 -29.70
N MET A 6 45.76 7.76 -29.86
CA MET A 6 44.33 7.69 -29.58
C MET A 6 44.14 8.13 -28.14
N GLN A 7 43.61 9.33 -27.95
CA GLN A 7 43.06 9.72 -26.66
C GLN A 7 41.98 8.70 -26.30
N PRO A 8 41.92 8.22 -25.05
CA PRO A 8 40.84 7.33 -24.65
C PRO A 8 39.52 8.08 -24.87
N GLU A 9 38.58 7.43 -25.57
CA GLU A 9 37.24 7.97 -25.76
C GLU A 9 36.68 8.47 -24.42
N PRO A 10 36.00 9.62 -24.40
CA PRO A 10 35.37 10.12 -23.18
C PRO A 10 34.40 9.06 -22.66
N GLN A 11 34.68 8.54 -21.47
CA GLN A 11 33.93 7.41 -20.93
C GLN A 11 32.48 7.84 -20.61
N PRO A 12 31.46 7.09 -21.08
CA PRO A 12 30.05 7.53 -21.06
C PRO A 12 29.44 7.71 -19.65
N TRP A 13 30.14 7.28 -18.59
CA TRP A 13 29.60 7.23 -17.24
C TRP A 13 30.11 8.36 -16.31
N ALA A 14 30.87 9.33 -16.82
CA ALA A 14 31.32 10.49 -16.04
C ALA A 14 30.19 11.45 -15.60
N SER A 15 28.94 11.16 -15.96
CA SER A 15 27.78 11.97 -15.57
C SER A 15 26.52 11.10 -15.55
N THR A 16 26.17 10.49 -14.42
CA THR A 16 24.79 10.01 -14.21
C THR A 16 24.29 10.36 -12.81
N VAL A 17 24.01 11.65 -12.60
CA VAL A 17 23.06 12.14 -11.57
C VAL A 17 21.62 11.91 -12.07
N VAL A 18 21.39 10.80 -12.79
CA VAL A 18 20.11 10.51 -13.45
C VAL A 18 19.38 9.53 -12.56
N ASN A 19 18.36 10.02 -11.86
CA ASN A 19 17.43 9.16 -11.14
C ASN A 19 16.48 8.53 -12.16
N ALA A 20 16.61 7.22 -12.40
CA ALA A 20 15.73 6.49 -13.32
C ALA A 20 14.24 6.62 -12.97
N ALA A 21 13.89 6.90 -11.71
CA ALA A 21 12.51 7.17 -11.28
C ALA A 21 11.90 8.41 -11.95
N ASN A 22 12.73 9.34 -12.45
CA ASN A 22 12.25 10.54 -13.16
C ASN A 22 11.88 10.27 -14.62
N PHE A 23 12.32 9.15 -15.20
CA PHE A 23 12.18 8.84 -16.62
C PHE A 23 11.25 7.65 -16.91
N VAL A 24 10.87 6.90 -15.87
CA VAL A 24 9.85 5.86 -15.95
C VAL A 24 8.58 6.37 -15.26
N PRO A 25 7.69 7.08 -15.98
CA PRO A 25 6.51 7.73 -15.40
C PRO A 25 5.50 6.74 -14.82
N THR A 26 5.59 5.45 -15.17
CA THR A 26 4.73 4.40 -14.64
C THR A 26 5.56 3.16 -14.34
N LYS A 27 5.64 2.80 -13.06
CA LYS A 27 6.31 1.58 -12.60
C LYS A 27 5.74 0.33 -13.29
N LEU A 28 6.57 -0.69 -13.52
CA LEU A 28 6.13 -1.99 -14.02
C LEU A 28 5.10 -2.54 -13.06
N TRP A 29 3.91 -2.83 -13.59
CA TRP A 29 2.84 -3.45 -12.85
C TRP A 29 2.41 -4.73 -13.52
N LEU A 30 1.98 -5.67 -12.69
CA LEU A 30 1.30 -6.88 -13.11
C LEU A 30 -0.06 -6.85 -12.44
N ARG A 31 -1.11 -6.64 -13.23
CA ARG A 31 -2.47 -6.70 -12.74
C ARG A 31 -3.12 -7.87 -13.43
N TYR A 32 -3.35 -8.92 -12.64
CA TYR A 32 -3.82 -10.21 -13.12
C TYR A 32 -2.84 -10.85 -14.14
N LYS A 33 -3.15 -10.84 -15.44
CA LYS A 33 -2.30 -11.28 -16.57
C LYS A 33 -1.94 -10.15 -17.54
N SER A 34 -2.43 -8.93 -17.28
CA SER A 34 -2.04 -7.74 -18.03
C SER A 34 -0.85 -7.09 -17.33
N SER A 35 0.07 -6.58 -18.13
CA SER A 35 1.17 -5.77 -17.64
C SER A 35 1.38 -4.61 -18.60
N ASN A 36 1.86 -3.49 -18.08
CA ASN A 36 2.45 -2.46 -18.94
C ASN A 36 3.85 -2.89 -19.44
N TYR A 37 4.21 -4.17 -19.38
CA TYR A 37 5.55 -4.65 -19.69
C TYR A 37 6.03 -4.24 -21.09
N PRO A 38 5.24 -4.28 -22.18
CA PRO A 38 5.72 -3.80 -23.47
C PRO A 38 6.14 -2.32 -23.41
N ALA A 39 5.31 -1.44 -22.87
CA ALA A 39 5.62 -0.02 -22.75
C ALA A 39 6.77 0.25 -21.76
N TRP A 40 6.79 -0.44 -20.63
CA TRP A 40 7.86 -0.35 -19.64
C TRP A 40 9.20 -0.86 -20.19
N ARG A 41 9.19 -1.96 -20.94
CA ARG A 41 10.37 -2.57 -21.56
C ARG A 41 11.00 -1.59 -22.53
N GLU A 42 10.20 -0.99 -23.41
CA GLU A 42 10.70 0.03 -24.35
C GLU A 42 11.27 1.25 -23.62
N GLN A 43 10.62 1.74 -22.56
CA GLN A 43 11.15 2.85 -21.75
C GLN A 43 12.51 2.52 -21.12
N MET A 44 12.63 1.33 -20.52
CA MET A 44 13.90 0.87 -19.94
C MET A 44 14.98 0.69 -21.00
N HIS A 45 14.61 0.18 -22.18
CA HIS A 45 15.52 0.02 -23.30
C HIS A 45 16.07 1.38 -23.76
N CYS A 46 15.19 2.38 -23.96
CA CYS A 46 15.61 3.74 -24.35
C CYS A 46 16.57 4.38 -23.33
N ILE A 47 16.28 4.25 -22.03
CA ILE A 47 17.14 4.81 -20.98
C ILE A 47 18.50 4.11 -20.98
N LEU A 48 18.54 2.78 -20.97
CA LEU A 48 19.80 2.02 -20.93
C LEU A 48 20.63 2.22 -22.19
N GLU A 49 20.00 2.30 -23.36
CA GLU A 49 20.65 2.59 -24.63
C GLU A 49 21.25 4.00 -24.64
N SER A 50 20.52 5.01 -24.16
CA SER A 50 21.02 6.40 -24.06
C SER A 50 22.26 6.55 -23.18
N GLN A 51 22.49 5.60 -22.26
CA GLN A 51 23.61 5.60 -21.32
C GLN A 51 24.70 4.57 -21.70
N GLY A 52 24.54 3.86 -22.81
CA GLY A 52 25.46 2.79 -23.23
C GLY A 52 25.49 1.59 -22.27
N LEU A 53 24.41 1.34 -21.54
CA LEU A 53 24.30 0.29 -20.51
C LEU A 53 23.48 -0.93 -20.95
N LEU A 54 22.98 -0.94 -22.19
CA LEU A 54 22.14 -2.03 -22.71
C LEU A 54 22.81 -3.41 -22.62
N GLY A 55 24.14 -3.45 -22.77
CA GLY A 55 24.93 -4.67 -22.70
C GLY A 55 24.81 -5.47 -21.39
N PHE A 56 24.39 -4.81 -20.30
CA PHE A 56 24.19 -5.43 -18.98
C PHE A 56 22.87 -6.22 -18.87
N ILE A 57 21.91 -6.00 -19.78
CA ILE A 57 20.63 -6.73 -19.79
C ILE A 57 20.53 -7.74 -20.94
N ASP A 58 21.08 -7.43 -22.12
CA ASP A 58 21.07 -8.35 -23.27
C ASP A 58 22.16 -9.45 -23.19
N GLY A 59 23.21 -9.23 -22.39
CA GLY A 59 24.32 -10.16 -22.19
C GLY A 59 25.50 -9.98 -23.14
N THR A 60 25.51 -8.93 -23.97
CA THR A 60 26.67 -8.56 -24.81
C THR A 60 27.85 -8.02 -23.99
N ASN A 61 27.64 -7.68 -22.71
CA ASN A 61 28.68 -7.28 -21.75
C ASN A 61 28.76 -8.21 -20.53
N PRO A 62 29.31 -9.43 -20.66
CA PRO A 62 29.42 -10.39 -19.56
C PRO A 62 30.45 -9.99 -18.48
N PRO A 63 30.30 -10.48 -17.23
CA PRO A 63 31.24 -10.16 -16.17
C PRO A 63 32.65 -10.70 -16.49
N PRO A 64 33.70 -9.87 -16.40
CA PRO A 64 35.07 -10.34 -16.60
C PRO A 64 35.53 -11.21 -15.42
N PRO A 65 36.61 -12.00 -15.56
CA PRO A 65 37.08 -12.87 -14.48
C PRO A 65 37.43 -12.07 -13.21
N PRO A 66 37.05 -12.53 -11.99
CA PRO A 66 37.30 -11.82 -10.74
C PRO A 66 38.78 -11.73 -10.35
N ILE A 67 39.58 -12.67 -10.86
CA ILE A 67 41.01 -12.79 -10.63
C ILE A 67 41.68 -12.91 -12.00
N VAL A 68 42.75 -12.15 -12.20
CA VAL A 68 43.61 -12.18 -13.40
C VAL A 68 45.06 -12.35 -12.96
N ALA A 69 45.88 -12.98 -13.79
CA ALA A 69 47.31 -13.02 -13.55
C ALA A 69 47.93 -11.66 -13.87
N ASP A 70 48.74 -11.12 -12.97
CA ASP A 70 49.52 -9.91 -13.25
C ASP A 70 50.50 -10.20 -14.41
N ALA A 71 50.41 -9.43 -15.49
CA ALA A 71 51.23 -9.57 -16.68
C ALA A 71 52.75 -9.45 -16.37
N THR A 72 53.10 -8.83 -15.24
CA THR A 72 54.48 -8.61 -14.81
C THR A 72 55.02 -9.63 -13.82
N THR A 73 54.15 -10.21 -12.97
CA THR A 73 54.59 -11.08 -11.84
C THR A 73 53.97 -12.47 -11.83
N ALA A 74 53.02 -12.77 -12.73
CA ALA A 74 52.24 -14.01 -12.81
C ALA A 74 51.49 -14.38 -11.51
N VAL A 75 51.40 -13.44 -10.54
CA VAL A 75 50.64 -13.61 -9.30
C VAL A 75 49.16 -13.36 -9.58
N ALA A 76 48.29 -14.14 -8.92
CA ALA A 76 46.85 -13.96 -8.95
C ALA A 76 46.46 -12.63 -8.28
N VAL A 77 46.01 -11.65 -9.07
CA VAL A 77 45.59 -10.33 -8.60
C VAL A 77 44.10 -10.11 -8.89
N LYS A 78 43.44 -9.37 -8.01
CA LYS A 78 42.04 -8.95 -8.16
C LYS A 78 41.85 -8.12 -9.44
N ASN A 79 40.92 -8.53 -10.30
CA ASN A 79 40.64 -7.81 -11.54
C ASN A 79 39.86 -6.52 -11.28
N ARG A 80 40.49 -5.36 -11.55
CA ARG A 80 39.84 -4.05 -11.38
C ARG A 80 38.62 -3.88 -12.28
N ASP A 81 38.61 -4.53 -13.44
CA ASP A 81 37.51 -4.44 -14.40
C ASP A 81 36.29 -5.22 -13.92
N TYR A 82 36.48 -6.31 -13.16
CA TYR A 82 35.39 -7.03 -12.49
C TYR A 82 34.70 -6.18 -11.43
N PHE A 83 35.46 -5.50 -10.57
CA PHE A 83 34.88 -4.59 -9.58
C PHE A 83 34.26 -3.33 -10.20
N ARG A 84 34.71 -2.93 -11.40
CA ARG A 84 34.05 -1.86 -12.17
C ARG A 84 32.73 -2.36 -12.75
N TRP A 85 32.73 -3.53 -13.36
CA TRP A 85 31.55 -4.18 -13.91
C TRP A 85 30.47 -4.38 -12.84
N ILE A 86 30.82 -4.89 -11.65
CA ILE A 86 29.88 -5.06 -10.53
C ILE A 86 29.21 -3.74 -10.13
N ARG A 87 29.98 -2.64 -10.07
CA ARG A 87 29.44 -1.34 -9.68
C ARG A 87 28.43 -0.83 -10.70
N THR A 88 28.72 -0.99 -11.98
CA THR A 88 27.81 -0.60 -13.06
C THR A 88 26.58 -1.51 -13.11
N ASP A 89 26.73 -2.83 -12.98
CA ASP A 89 25.62 -3.79 -12.89
C ASP A 89 24.69 -3.47 -11.71
N ALA A 90 25.25 -3.07 -10.55
CA ALA A 90 24.47 -2.64 -9.40
C ALA A 90 23.64 -1.38 -9.66
N VAL A 91 24.15 -0.42 -10.46
CA VAL A 91 23.39 0.77 -10.88
C VAL A 91 22.24 0.37 -11.79
N VAL A 92 22.50 -0.45 -12.82
CA VAL A 92 21.47 -0.94 -13.75
C VAL A 92 20.40 -1.73 -12.99
N LYS A 93 20.81 -2.60 -12.06
CA LYS A 93 19.88 -3.33 -11.19
C LYS A 93 19.05 -2.38 -10.33
N GLY A 94 19.65 -1.36 -9.74
CA GLY A 94 18.94 -0.33 -8.98
C GLY A 94 17.89 0.40 -9.81
N TRP A 95 18.21 0.75 -11.05
CA TRP A 95 17.26 1.38 -11.98
C TRP A 95 16.08 0.49 -12.31
N ILE A 96 16.33 -0.78 -12.61
CA ILE A 96 15.26 -1.77 -12.85
C ILE A 96 14.39 -1.85 -11.60
N LEU A 97 14.96 -2.10 -10.41
CA LEU A 97 14.20 -2.28 -9.16
C LEU A 97 13.37 -1.05 -8.77
N CYS A 98 13.92 0.16 -8.89
CA CYS A 98 13.19 1.40 -8.61
C CYS A 98 11.99 1.63 -9.55
N SER A 99 12.04 1.02 -10.74
CA SER A 99 10.96 1.08 -11.72
C SER A 99 9.90 -0.02 -11.54
N LEU A 100 10.03 -0.90 -10.55
CA LEU A 100 9.05 -1.96 -10.27
C LEU A 100 8.03 -1.52 -9.21
N ASN A 101 6.79 -2.01 -9.33
CA ASN A 101 5.84 -1.96 -8.23
C ASN A 101 6.24 -2.89 -7.08
N ASP A 102 5.73 -2.59 -5.89
CA ASP A 102 6.02 -3.31 -4.65
C ASP A 102 5.67 -4.81 -4.74
N ASP A 103 4.66 -5.18 -5.54
CA ASP A 103 4.29 -6.59 -5.78
C ASP A 103 5.31 -7.40 -6.59
N ILE A 104 6.24 -6.72 -7.28
CA ILE A 104 7.23 -7.33 -8.19
C ILE A 104 8.65 -7.18 -7.64
N ILE A 105 8.91 -6.10 -6.90
CA ILE A 105 10.26 -5.76 -6.41
C ILE A 105 10.87 -6.88 -5.55
N ASP A 106 10.07 -7.53 -4.71
CA ASP A 106 10.51 -8.64 -3.84
C ASP A 106 11.09 -9.83 -4.63
N LYS A 107 10.53 -10.11 -5.81
CA LYS A 107 11.03 -11.16 -6.70
C LYS A 107 12.32 -10.74 -7.41
N GLY A 108 12.44 -9.47 -7.77
CA GLY A 108 13.66 -8.90 -8.36
C GLY A 108 14.85 -8.88 -7.39
N MET A 109 14.60 -8.75 -6.09
CA MET A 109 15.66 -8.75 -5.07
C MET A 109 16.41 -10.09 -4.96
N ALA A 110 15.82 -11.20 -5.41
CA ALA A 110 16.41 -12.53 -5.35
C ALA A 110 17.62 -12.74 -6.29
N PHE A 111 17.76 -11.93 -7.34
CA PHE A 111 18.80 -12.12 -8.36
C PHE A 111 20.06 -11.29 -8.08
N ARG A 112 21.25 -11.85 -8.35
CA ARG A 112 22.53 -11.17 -8.08
C ARG A 112 22.90 -10.09 -9.09
N THR A 113 22.47 -10.20 -10.34
CA THR A 113 22.85 -9.30 -11.44
C THR A 113 21.64 -8.62 -12.08
N SER A 114 21.83 -7.49 -12.76
CA SER A 114 20.74 -6.82 -13.50
C SER A 114 20.18 -7.72 -14.60
N ARG A 115 21.05 -8.49 -15.27
CA ARG A 115 20.66 -9.48 -16.27
C ARG A 115 19.74 -10.56 -15.71
N GLY A 116 20.01 -11.05 -14.49
CA GLY A 116 19.16 -12.04 -13.84
C GLY A 116 17.76 -11.50 -13.58
N VAL A 117 17.66 -10.26 -13.10
CA VAL A 117 16.37 -9.58 -12.93
C VAL A 117 15.66 -9.41 -14.27
N TRP A 118 16.37 -8.95 -15.30
CA TRP A 118 15.80 -8.72 -16.63
C TRP A 118 15.21 -9.98 -17.27
N LEU A 119 15.96 -11.08 -17.25
CA LEU A 119 15.51 -12.36 -17.81
C LEU A 119 14.30 -12.92 -17.09
N GLU A 120 14.21 -12.76 -15.77
CA GLU A 120 13.02 -13.19 -15.02
C GLU A 120 11.79 -12.38 -15.43
N LEU A 121 11.93 -11.05 -15.59
CA LEU A 121 10.85 -10.20 -16.07
C LEU A 121 10.46 -10.58 -17.51
N GLU A 122 11.43 -10.80 -18.39
CA GLU A 122 11.15 -11.21 -19.78
C GLU A 122 10.49 -12.59 -19.88
N ASN A 123 10.92 -13.57 -19.09
CA ASN A 123 10.27 -14.88 -19.06
C ASN A 123 8.83 -14.77 -18.54
N LYS A 124 8.60 -13.91 -17.55
CA LYS A 124 7.30 -13.73 -16.91
C LYS A 124 6.32 -12.89 -17.73
N PHE A 125 6.81 -11.91 -18.50
CA PHE A 125 5.98 -10.91 -19.16
C PHE A 125 6.14 -10.84 -20.69
N GLY A 126 7.20 -11.43 -21.25
CA GLY A 126 7.59 -11.29 -22.66
C GLY A 126 6.98 -12.31 -23.62
N ARG A 127 6.24 -13.33 -23.14
CA ARG A 127 5.55 -14.28 -24.03
C ARG A 127 4.17 -13.73 -24.43
N PRO A 128 3.87 -13.57 -25.74
CA PRO A 128 2.49 -13.38 -26.17
C PRO A 128 1.70 -14.65 -25.82
N HIS A 129 0.55 -14.48 -25.17
CA HIS A 129 -0.34 -15.59 -24.86
C HIS A 129 -0.93 -16.12 -26.19
N GLY A 130 -0.47 -17.29 -26.65
CA GLY A 130 -1.06 -17.96 -27.82
C GLY A 130 -0.28 -19.15 -28.38
N ARG A 131 -0.88 -20.34 -28.22
CA ARG A 131 -0.75 -21.60 -28.99
C ARG A 131 0.39 -22.58 -28.70
N ARG A 132 0.04 -23.69 -28.04
CA ARG A 132 0.44 -25.03 -28.49
C ARG A 132 -0.80 -25.75 -28.98
N ASP A 133 -0.80 -26.13 -30.25
CA ASP A 133 -1.83 -26.98 -30.83
C ASP A 133 -1.71 -28.39 -30.24
N GLY A 134 -2.72 -28.87 -29.52
CA GLY A 134 -2.77 -30.25 -29.02
C GLY A 134 -3.83 -30.60 -27.96
N GLU A 135 -4.33 -29.65 -27.16
CA GLU A 135 -5.26 -29.91 -26.04
C GLU A 135 -6.55 -29.06 -26.16
N VAL A 136 -7.25 -29.15 -27.30
CA VAL A 136 -8.17 -28.07 -27.75
C VAL A 136 -9.60 -28.10 -27.18
N GLU A 137 -10.02 -29.08 -26.39
CA GLU A 137 -11.44 -29.14 -25.98
C GLU A 137 -11.72 -28.78 -24.51
N THR A 138 -10.75 -28.92 -23.59
CA THR A 138 -10.94 -28.56 -22.17
C THR A 138 -10.42 -27.17 -21.81
N GLU A 139 -9.36 -26.67 -22.46
CA GLU A 139 -8.77 -25.37 -22.11
C GLU A 139 -9.57 -24.16 -22.64
N LYS A 140 -10.27 -24.31 -23.76
CA LYS A 140 -11.06 -23.20 -24.34
C LYS A 140 -12.23 -22.77 -23.45
N GLN A 141 -12.84 -23.68 -22.71
CA GLN A 141 -13.94 -23.33 -21.80
C GLN A 141 -13.42 -22.57 -20.58
N GLU A 142 -12.36 -23.06 -19.93
CA GLU A 142 -11.74 -22.40 -18.77
C GLU A 142 -11.11 -21.03 -19.12
N GLU A 143 -10.54 -20.87 -20.32
CA GLU A 143 -9.99 -19.59 -20.78
C GLU A 143 -11.09 -18.57 -21.11
N THR A 144 -12.17 -18.97 -21.78
CA THR A 144 -13.31 -18.05 -22.02
C THR A 144 -14.07 -17.71 -20.75
N GLU A 145 -14.26 -18.66 -19.84
CA GLU A 145 -14.88 -18.41 -18.53
C GLU A 145 -14.00 -17.52 -17.65
N GLY A 146 -12.67 -17.70 -17.68
CA GLY A 146 -11.74 -16.87 -16.92
C GLY A 146 -11.60 -15.43 -17.43
N GLU A 147 -11.78 -15.19 -18.74
CA GLU A 147 -11.85 -13.85 -19.33
C GLU A 147 -13.19 -13.17 -19.02
N ASP A 148 -14.31 -13.90 -19.16
CA ASP A 148 -15.66 -13.41 -18.83
C ASP A 148 -15.78 -13.04 -17.35
N VAL A 149 -15.27 -13.87 -16.45
CA VAL A 149 -15.26 -13.59 -15.00
C VAL A 149 -14.44 -12.34 -14.65
N ASN A 150 -13.31 -12.11 -15.34
CA ASN A 150 -12.46 -10.94 -15.08
C ASN A 150 -13.09 -9.64 -15.63
N GLU A 151 -13.74 -9.69 -16.80
CA GLU A 151 -14.51 -8.58 -17.33
C GLU A 151 -15.71 -8.26 -16.42
N ARG A 152 -16.43 -9.28 -15.96
CA ARG A 152 -17.54 -9.15 -15.00
C ARG A 152 -17.13 -8.44 -13.72
N TYR A 153 -16.02 -8.84 -13.10
CA TYR A 153 -15.53 -8.17 -11.89
C TYR A 153 -15.04 -6.75 -12.14
N LEU A 154 -14.53 -6.44 -13.34
CA LEU A 154 -14.19 -5.07 -13.71
C LEU A 154 -15.43 -4.19 -13.88
N ILE A 155 -16.50 -4.71 -14.49
CA ILE A 155 -17.78 -4.01 -14.62
C ILE A 155 -18.39 -3.80 -13.23
N LEU A 156 -18.39 -4.83 -12.38
CA LEU A 156 -18.88 -4.74 -11.01
C LEU A 156 -18.07 -3.74 -10.17
N TYR A 157 -16.75 -3.70 -10.32
CA TYR A 157 -15.88 -2.69 -9.70
C TYR A 157 -16.31 -1.28 -10.11
N ARG A 158 -16.51 -1.04 -11.41
CA ARG A 158 -16.93 0.27 -11.93
C ARG A 158 -18.32 0.65 -11.43
N ALA A 159 -19.26 -0.29 -11.46
CA ALA A 159 -20.63 -0.09 -10.96
C ALA A 159 -20.63 0.27 -9.48
N ALA A 160 -19.86 -0.43 -8.65
CA ALA A 160 -19.71 -0.12 -7.23
C ALA A 160 -19.07 1.26 -6.99
N LEU A 161 -18.03 1.61 -7.76
CA LEU A 161 -17.34 2.90 -7.67
C LEU A 161 -18.25 4.07 -8.09
N GLU A 162 -19.09 3.87 -9.11
CA GLU A 162 -20.01 4.88 -9.64
C GLU A 162 -21.34 4.94 -8.87
N GLY A 163 -21.64 3.92 -8.05
CA GLY A 163 -22.93 3.80 -7.37
C GLY A 163 -24.07 3.30 -8.26
N ASN A 164 -23.76 2.71 -9.41
CA ASN A 164 -24.73 2.19 -10.38
C ASN A 164 -25.28 0.83 -9.91
N TRP A 165 -26.32 0.87 -9.09
CA TRP A 165 -26.94 -0.34 -8.53
C TRP A 165 -27.54 -1.22 -9.61
N GLU A 166 -28.17 -0.64 -10.61
CA GLU A 166 -28.90 -1.35 -11.65
C GLU A 166 -27.94 -2.23 -12.48
N ALA A 167 -26.77 -1.70 -12.83
CA ALA A 167 -25.73 -2.47 -13.52
C ALA A 167 -25.18 -3.62 -12.66
N ALA A 168 -24.93 -3.38 -11.36
CA ALA A 168 -24.48 -4.44 -10.47
C ALA A 168 -25.57 -5.49 -10.18
N LYS A 169 -26.83 -5.07 -10.07
CA LYS A 169 -27.96 -5.97 -9.86
C LYS A 169 -28.11 -6.96 -11.01
N GLN A 170 -27.95 -6.50 -12.26
CA GLN A 170 -27.96 -7.40 -13.41
C GLN A 170 -26.88 -8.49 -13.27
N ILE A 171 -25.67 -8.11 -12.88
CA ILE A 171 -24.58 -9.06 -12.63
C ILE A 171 -24.93 -10.02 -11.49
N PHE A 172 -25.55 -9.55 -10.41
CA PHE A 172 -25.94 -10.42 -9.29
C PHE A 172 -27.10 -11.36 -9.63
N ASP A 173 -28.02 -10.92 -10.48
CA ASP A 173 -29.15 -11.73 -10.95
C ASP A 173 -28.65 -12.86 -11.87
N GLU A 174 -27.66 -12.59 -12.72
CA GLU A 174 -27.00 -13.57 -13.60
C GLU A 174 -26.01 -14.47 -12.81
N HIS A 175 -25.30 -13.89 -11.85
CA HIS A 175 -24.19 -14.49 -11.12
C HIS A 175 -24.20 -14.13 -9.62
N PRO A 176 -25.00 -14.83 -8.80
CA PRO A 176 -25.17 -14.52 -7.38
C PRO A 176 -23.86 -14.55 -6.56
N GLU A 177 -22.89 -15.37 -6.96
CA GLU A 177 -21.57 -15.47 -6.33
C GLU A 177 -20.79 -14.14 -6.37
N ALA A 178 -21.02 -13.32 -7.40
CA ALA A 178 -20.35 -12.04 -7.59
C ALA A 178 -20.67 -11.04 -6.47
N MET A 179 -21.82 -11.19 -5.80
CA MET A 179 -22.21 -10.34 -4.67
C MET A 179 -21.20 -10.43 -3.51
N THR A 180 -20.66 -11.62 -3.25
CA THR A 180 -19.74 -11.88 -2.13
C THR A 180 -18.29 -12.02 -2.58
N ALA A 181 -18.03 -11.89 -3.88
CA ALA A 181 -16.73 -12.11 -4.48
C ALA A 181 -15.68 -11.07 -4.02
N ARG A 182 -14.43 -11.55 -3.96
CA ARG A 182 -13.25 -10.70 -3.80
C ARG A 182 -12.81 -10.21 -5.18
N ILE A 183 -13.44 -9.14 -5.63
CA ILE A 183 -13.36 -8.63 -7.00
C ILE A 183 -11.98 -8.09 -7.38
N ASP A 184 -11.15 -7.72 -6.41
CA ASP A 184 -9.73 -7.45 -6.64
C ASP A 184 -8.87 -8.54 -5.95
N PRO A 185 -8.14 -9.39 -6.68
CA PRO A 185 -7.28 -10.44 -6.09
C PRO A 185 -6.07 -9.90 -5.31
N SER A 186 -5.59 -8.70 -5.65
CA SER A 186 -4.41 -8.09 -5.04
C SER A 186 -4.71 -7.40 -3.72
N ILE A 187 -5.92 -6.88 -3.51
CA ILE A 187 -6.33 -6.25 -2.24
C ILE A 187 -7.36 -7.12 -1.50
N LYS A 188 -7.98 -8.10 -2.19
CA LYS A 188 -9.05 -8.97 -1.69
C LYS A 188 -10.29 -8.18 -1.24
N VAL A 189 -10.62 -7.10 -1.96
CA VAL A 189 -11.77 -6.25 -1.65
C VAL A 189 -13.06 -6.71 -2.32
N THR A 190 -14.20 -6.43 -1.67
CA THR A 190 -15.55 -6.72 -2.19
C THR A 190 -16.17 -5.48 -2.83
N ALA A 191 -17.25 -5.68 -3.62
CA ALA A 191 -18.03 -4.58 -4.19
C ALA A 191 -18.56 -3.61 -3.11
N LEU A 192 -18.93 -4.14 -1.93
CA LEU A 192 -19.36 -3.32 -0.79
C LEU A 192 -18.26 -2.36 -0.33
N GLN A 193 -17.04 -2.84 -0.14
CA GLN A 193 -15.92 -2.00 0.34
C GLN A 193 -15.57 -0.90 -0.66
N ILE A 194 -15.62 -1.20 -1.97
CA ILE A 194 -15.38 -0.22 -3.03
C ILE A 194 -16.48 0.85 -3.03
N ALA A 195 -17.75 0.46 -2.96
CA ALA A 195 -18.86 1.40 -2.89
C ALA A 195 -18.78 2.29 -1.64
N VAL A 196 -18.42 1.73 -0.48
CA VAL A 196 -18.21 2.51 0.75
C VAL A 196 -17.09 3.54 0.59
N GLY A 197 -15.95 3.11 0.01
CA GLY A 197 -14.81 3.99 -0.27
C GLY A 197 -15.08 5.05 -1.34
N ALA A 198 -16.03 4.81 -2.24
CA ALA A 198 -16.44 5.76 -3.28
C ALA A 198 -17.14 7.01 -2.71
N GLY A 199 -17.61 6.96 -1.45
CA GLY A 199 -18.25 8.06 -0.75
C GLY A 199 -19.74 8.19 -1.04
N LYS A 200 -20.30 9.39 -0.83
CA LYS A 200 -21.75 9.65 -0.88
C LYS A 200 -22.43 9.25 -2.19
N ARG A 201 -21.73 9.34 -3.32
CA ARG A 201 -22.27 8.97 -4.65
C ARG A 201 -22.77 7.54 -4.74
N ALA A 202 -22.19 6.63 -3.95
CA ALA A 202 -22.53 5.22 -3.96
C ALA A 202 -23.40 4.82 -2.75
N ILE A 203 -23.97 5.78 -1.99
CA ILE A 203 -24.68 5.46 -0.76
C ILE A 203 -25.91 4.57 -0.99
N HIS A 204 -26.71 4.87 -2.02
CA HIS A 204 -27.87 4.07 -2.40
C HIS A 204 -27.47 2.65 -2.85
N PHE A 205 -26.31 2.51 -3.48
CA PHE A 205 -25.74 1.20 -3.80
C PHE A 205 -25.39 0.43 -2.52
N VAL A 206 -24.75 1.10 -1.54
CA VAL A 206 -24.42 0.50 -0.23
C VAL A 206 -25.67 0.06 0.52
N GLU A 207 -26.70 0.92 0.60
CA GLU A 207 -27.98 0.59 1.25
C GLU A 207 -28.60 -0.68 0.69
N LYS A 208 -28.75 -0.75 -0.64
CA LYS A 208 -29.35 -1.91 -1.31
C LYS A 208 -28.49 -3.16 -1.16
N LEU A 209 -27.18 -3.04 -1.30
CA LEU A 209 -26.28 -4.18 -1.20
C LEU A 209 -26.25 -4.76 0.24
N VAL A 210 -26.15 -3.91 1.25
CA VAL A 210 -26.16 -4.34 2.67
C VAL A 210 -27.50 -4.97 3.08
N ALA A 211 -28.60 -4.57 2.47
CA ALA A 211 -29.91 -5.15 2.72
C ALA A 211 -30.03 -6.61 2.25
N VAL A 212 -29.30 -7.00 1.20
CA VAL A 212 -29.38 -8.36 0.60
C VAL A 212 -28.16 -9.24 0.87
N MET A 213 -27.04 -8.64 1.28
CA MET A 213 -25.78 -9.36 1.50
C MET A 213 -25.81 -10.17 2.82
N PRO A 214 -25.31 -11.41 2.82
CA PRO A 214 -25.19 -12.20 4.06
C PRO A 214 -24.20 -11.58 5.04
N GLU A 215 -24.46 -11.75 6.33
CA GLU A 215 -23.72 -11.11 7.42
C GLU A 215 -22.21 -11.42 7.36
N ASP A 216 -21.83 -12.69 7.16
CA ASP A 216 -20.42 -13.08 7.03
C ASP A 216 -19.67 -12.33 5.91
N SER A 217 -20.38 -11.94 4.85
CA SER A 217 -19.81 -11.18 3.73
C SER A 217 -19.73 -9.68 4.01
N ILE A 218 -20.61 -9.13 4.86
CA ILE A 218 -20.49 -7.75 5.36
C ILE A 218 -19.24 -7.62 6.24
N ALA A 219 -18.94 -8.65 7.04
CA ALA A 219 -17.74 -8.75 7.86
C ALA A 219 -16.46 -9.09 7.06
N ALA A 220 -16.54 -9.17 5.72
CA ALA A 220 -15.41 -9.50 4.89
C ALA A 220 -14.24 -8.54 5.09
N LYS A 221 -13.05 -9.14 5.10
CA LYS A 221 -11.77 -8.47 5.36
C LYS A 221 -10.93 -8.48 4.09
N ASP A 222 -10.35 -7.32 3.78
CA ASP A 222 -9.33 -7.17 2.75
C ASP A 222 -8.00 -7.82 3.19
N LYS A 223 -6.93 -7.69 2.38
CA LYS A 223 -5.61 -8.19 2.77
C LYS A 223 -5.13 -7.57 4.08
N ASN A 224 -5.34 -6.29 4.33
CA ASN A 224 -4.93 -5.60 5.56
C ASN A 224 -5.87 -5.79 6.75
N ARG A 225 -6.86 -6.68 6.62
CA ARG A 225 -7.94 -6.92 7.59
C ARG A 225 -8.91 -5.74 7.77
N TYR A 226 -8.96 -4.81 6.82
CA TYR A 226 -9.95 -3.75 6.80
C TYR A 226 -11.34 -4.32 6.47
N THR A 227 -12.34 -3.91 7.25
CA THR A 227 -13.75 -4.18 6.99
C THR A 227 -14.38 -3.02 6.24
N ALA A 228 -15.61 -3.19 5.74
CA ALA A 228 -16.36 -2.08 5.14
C ALA A 228 -16.44 -0.86 6.09
N LEU A 229 -16.57 -1.06 7.41
CA LEU A 229 -16.58 0.04 8.37
C LEU A 229 -15.21 0.72 8.51
N SER A 230 -14.10 -0.02 8.42
CA SER A 230 -12.76 0.57 8.37
C SER A 230 -12.56 1.46 7.13
N PHE A 231 -13.09 1.06 5.98
CA PHE A 231 -13.09 1.90 4.77
C PHE A 231 -13.92 3.17 4.98
N ALA A 232 -15.14 3.04 5.53
CA ALA A 232 -16.00 4.19 5.84
C ALA A 232 -15.28 5.18 6.77
N ALA A 233 -14.62 4.67 7.80
CA ALA A 233 -13.84 5.46 8.74
C ALA A 233 -12.66 6.19 8.09
N ALA A 234 -11.95 5.50 7.18
CA ALA A 234 -10.78 6.05 6.49
C ALA A 234 -11.10 7.16 5.48
N VAL A 235 -12.30 7.16 4.90
CA VAL A 235 -12.76 8.19 3.95
C VAL A 235 -13.75 9.19 4.55
N GLY A 236 -14.18 8.98 5.80
CA GLY A 236 -15.16 9.82 6.49
C GLY A 236 -16.61 9.67 6.01
N ASN A 237 -16.99 8.50 5.47
CA ASN A 237 -18.35 8.25 4.96
C ASN A 237 -19.33 7.87 6.10
N ILE A 238 -19.87 8.87 6.79
CA ILE A 238 -20.74 8.69 7.98
C ILE A 238 -22.05 7.96 7.64
N GLU A 239 -22.63 8.26 6.48
CA GLU A 239 -23.88 7.64 6.03
C GLU A 239 -23.67 6.13 5.85
N ALA A 240 -22.60 5.71 5.17
CA ALA A 240 -22.27 4.29 5.02
C ALA A 240 -21.94 3.63 6.36
N ALA A 241 -21.19 4.31 7.25
CA ALA A 241 -20.91 3.79 8.58
C ALA A 241 -22.19 3.59 9.41
N THR A 242 -23.19 4.46 9.24
CA THR A 242 -24.49 4.35 9.92
C THR A 242 -25.25 3.11 9.47
N ILE A 243 -25.33 2.88 8.15
CA ILE A 243 -25.95 1.69 7.57
C ILE A 243 -25.26 0.41 8.07
N LEU A 244 -23.93 0.39 8.04
CA LEU A 244 -23.13 -0.77 8.43
C LEU A 244 -23.26 -1.10 9.92
N VAL A 245 -23.18 -0.10 10.80
CA VAL A 245 -23.30 -0.29 12.26
C VAL A 245 -24.71 -0.74 12.63
N ASN A 246 -25.74 -0.20 12.00
CA ASN A 246 -27.12 -0.62 12.23
C ASN A 246 -27.36 -2.08 11.80
N ARG A 247 -26.71 -2.52 10.71
CA ARG A 247 -26.84 -3.89 10.22
C ARG A 247 -25.99 -4.89 11.00
N MET A 248 -24.77 -4.50 11.36
CA MET A 248 -23.78 -5.33 12.04
C MET A 248 -22.92 -4.48 13.01
N PRO A 249 -23.37 -4.34 14.28
CA PRO A 249 -22.65 -3.56 15.29
C PRO A 249 -21.23 -4.09 15.59
N ASP A 250 -21.02 -5.40 15.47
CA ASP A 250 -19.73 -6.06 15.76
C ASP A 250 -18.58 -5.52 14.90
N LEU A 251 -18.85 -4.90 13.75
CA LEU A 251 -17.85 -4.24 12.91
C LEU A 251 -17.04 -3.18 13.66
N LEU A 252 -17.63 -2.55 14.69
CA LEU A 252 -16.97 -1.57 15.56
C LEU A 252 -15.76 -2.16 16.30
N TYR A 253 -15.77 -3.48 16.51
CA TYR A 253 -14.82 -4.21 17.35
C TYR A 253 -13.88 -5.12 16.56
N ILE A 254 -13.81 -4.95 15.24
CA ILE A 254 -12.90 -5.74 14.39
C ILE A 254 -11.64 -4.91 14.09
N PRO A 255 -10.47 -5.31 14.64
CA PRO A 255 -9.23 -4.60 14.36
C PRO A 255 -8.57 -5.06 13.05
N ASP A 256 -7.86 -4.13 12.43
CA ASP A 256 -6.99 -4.38 11.28
C ASP A 256 -5.70 -5.14 11.67
N ARG A 257 -4.78 -5.33 10.72
CA ARG A 257 -3.47 -5.98 10.98
C ARG A 257 -2.59 -5.25 11.99
N LEU A 258 -2.78 -3.94 12.16
CA LEU A 258 -2.04 -3.10 13.09
C LEU A 258 -2.75 -2.96 14.45
N GLY A 259 -3.85 -3.68 14.67
CA GLY A 259 -4.62 -3.61 15.91
C GLY A 259 -5.50 -2.36 16.03
N ARG A 260 -5.74 -1.64 14.93
CA ARG A 260 -6.57 -0.42 14.92
C ARG A 260 -8.02 -0.78 14.66
N PHE A 261 -8.93 -0.26 15.49
CA PHE A 261 -10.37 -0.32 15.25
C PHE A 261 -10.80 0.83 14.34
N PRO A 262 -12.04 0.79 13.80
CA PRO A 262 -12.54 1.84 12.91
C PRO A 262 -12.40 3.25 13.50
N LEU A 263 -12.57 3.44 14.80
CA LEU A 263 -12.44 4.76 15.43
C LEU A 263 -10.98 5.28 15.43
N GLN A 264 -9.97 4.42 15.62
CA GLN A 264 -8.57 4.81 15.42
C GLN A 264 -8.30 5.17 13.96
N THR A 265 -8.89 4.45 13.00
CA THR A 265 -8.76 4.75 11.57
C THR A 265 -9.35 6.13 11.24
N ALA A 266 -10.53 6.47 11.78
CA ALA A 266 -11.11 7.81 11.59
C ALA A 266 -10.23 8.92 12.19
N ALA A 267 -9.63 8.68 13.36
CA ALA A 267 -8.69 9.62 13.99
C ALA A 267 -7.41 9.80 13.16
N LEU A 268 -6.84 8.69 12.67
CA LEU A 268 -5.63 8.69 11.82
C LEU A 268 -5.81 9.54 10.55
N HIS A 269 -6.97 9.42 9.92
CA HIS A 269 -7.30 10.17 8.70
C HIS A 269 -7.94 11.54 8.98
N ALA A 270 -7.94 12.00 10.24
CA ALA A 270 -8.46 13.28 10.68
C ALA A 270 -9.94 13.54 10.28
N HIS A 271 -10.77 12.49 10.26
CA HIS A 271 -12.21 12.62 10.02
C HIS A 271 -12.97 12.86 11.33
N ARG A 272 -12.99 14.11 11.79
CA ARG A 272 -13.53 14.50 13.11
C ARG A 272 -14.97 14.07 13.35
N ASP A 273 -15.88 14.33 12.41
CA ASP A 273 -17.31 14.03 12.59
C ASP A 273 -17.59 12.52 12.55
N MET A 274 -16.87 11.79 11.69
CA MET A 274 -16.86 10.33 11.70
C MET A 274 -16.35 9.77 13.02
N LEU A 275 -15.26 10.33 13.55
CA LEU A 275 -14.71 9.92 14.85
C LEU A 275 -15.73 10.17 15.97
N LYS A 276 -16.39 11.32 15.99
CA LYS A 276 -17.45 11.63 16.97
C LYS A 276 -18.61 10.63 16.88
N TYR A 277 -19.05 10.31 15.66
CA TYR A 277 -20.05 9.28 15.42
C TYR A 277 -19.59 7.91 15.95
N LEU A 278 -18.38 7.46 15.62
CA LEU A 278 -17.87 6.17 16.10
C LEU A 278 -17.72 6.13 17.62
N ILE A 279 -17.32 7.24 18.25
CA ILE A 279 -17.24 7.34 19.72
C ILE A 279 -18.63 7.23 20.36
N SER A 280 -19.69 7.77 19.74
CA SER A 280 -21.02 7.71 20.32
C SER A 280 -21.66 6.31 20.24
N VAL A 281 -21.26 5.50 19.26
CA VAL A 281 -21.80 4.14 19.06
C VAL A 281 -20.91 3.02 19.58
N THR A 282 -19.62 3.28 19.85
CA THR A 282 -18.69 2.27 20.38
C THR A 282 -18.69 2.27 21.90
N ARG A 283 -19.07 1.15 22.50
CA ARG A 283 -19.03 0.92 23.95
C ARG A 283 -17.71 0.29 24.39
N ASP A 284 -17.26 0.62 25.60
CA ASP A 284 -16.02 0.16 26.24
C ASP A 284 -16.18 -1.17 27.01
N ASP A 285 -17.42 -1.62 27.25
CA ASP A 285 -17.77 -2.82 28.05
C ASP A 285 -18.24 -4.03 27.21
N ALA A 286 -18.49 -3.83 25.91
CA ALA A 286 -19.20 -4.81 25.09
C ALA A 286 -18.36 -6.02 24.61
N HIS A 287 -17.02 -5.94 24.61
CA HIS A 287 -16.16 -6.96 24.00
C HIS A 287 -14.85 -7.23 24.75
N HIS A 288 -14.32 -8.44 24.55
CA HIS A 288 -13.03 -8.89 25.10
C HIS A 288 -11.84 -8.00 24.69
N GLN A 289 -11.92 -7.26 23.58
CA GLN A 289 -10.93 -6.26 23.19
C GLN A 289 -11.58 -4.87 23.18
N ASN A 290 -11.30 -4.08 24.21
CA ASN A 290 -11.82 -2.72 24.35
C ASN A 290 -11.01 -1.74 23.46
N PRO A 291 -11.65 -1.05 22.49
CA PRO A 291 -11.00 -0.06 21.62
C PRO A 291 -10.41 1.15 22.35
N TYR A 292 -10.80 1.41 23.60
CA TYR A 292 -10.35 2.53 24.43
C TYR A 292 -9.27 2.15 25.44
N ALA A 293 -8.93 0.87 25.57
CA ALA A 293 -7.98 0.40 26.58
C ALA A 293 -6.58 0.15 26.00
N ALA A 294 -5.59 0.14 26.91
CA ALA A 294 -4.22 -0.26 26.62
C ALA A 294 -3.63 0.43 25.37
N SER A 295 -2.93 -0.32 24.52
CA SER A 295 -2.28 0.19 23.32
C SER A 295 -3.28 0.80 22.33
N ALA A 296 -4.49 0.25 22.20
CA ALA A 296 -5.50 0.76 21.27
C ALA A 296 -6.02 2.14 21.69
N GLY A 297 -6.31 2.31 22.98
CA GLY A 297 -6.67 3.60 23.56
C GLY A 297 -5.55 4.64 23.47
N LEU A 298 -4.30 4.23 23.72
CA LEU A 298 -3.15 5.12 23.58
C LEU A 298 -2.94 5.56 22.12
N ILE A 299 -3.07 4.64 21.16
CA ILE A 299 -3.00 4.95 19.73
C ILE A 299 -4.08 5.97 19.34
N LEU A 300 -5.32 5.78 19.82
CA LEU A 300 -6.39 6.74 19.62
C LEU A 300 -6.01 8.12 20.15
N LEU A 301 -5.53 8.21 21.40
CA LEU A 301 -5.14 9.46 22.05
C LEU A 301 -4.02 10.17 21.25
N ILE A 302 -3.02 9.41 20.78
CA ILE A 302 -1.95 9.95 19.95
C ILE A 302 -2.51 10.50 18.62
N PHE A 303 -3.37 9.75 17.94
CA PHE A 303 -3.95 10.19 16.67
C PHE A 303 -4.84 11.42 16.80
N VAL A 304 -5.64 11.55 17.87
CA VAL A 304 -6.44 12.76 18.07
C VAL A 304 -5.59 13.99 18.42
N ILE A 305 -4.47 13.81 19.13
CA ILE A 305 -3.48 14.88 19.36
C ILE A 305 -2.81 15.27 18.04
N ASP A 306 -2.46 14.29 17.20
CA ASP A 306 -1.87 14.52 15.89
C ASP A 306 -2.81 15.26 14.94
N ALA A 307 -4.09 14.92 14.96
CA ALA A 307 -5.14 15.60 14.23
C ALA A 307 -5.61 16.91 14.89
N GLU A 308 -5.05 17.28 16.05
CA GLU A 308 -5.37 18.50 16.81
C GLU A 308 -6.84 18.58 17.27
N PHE A 309 -7.47 17.42 17.51
CA PHE A 309 -8.80 17.30 18.13
C PHE A 309 -8.70 17.34 19.65
N LEU A 310 -8.25 18.48 20.18
CA LEU A 310 -7.95 18.65 21.61
C LEU A 310 -9.18 18.47 22.51
N ASP A 311 -10.38 18.75 22.02
CA ASP A 311 -11.64 18.49 22.72
C ASP A 311 -11.87 16.99 22.93
N ILE A 312 -11.61 16.18 21.89
CA ILE A 312 -11.70 14.72 21.96
C ILE A 312 -10.55 14.16 22.81
N ALA A 313 -9.35 14.71 22.68
CA ALA A 313 -8.20 14.31 23.51
C ALA A 313 -8.48 14.55 25.00
N LEU A 314 -9.06 15.71 25.36
CA LEU A 314 -9.49 16.00 26.73
C LEU A 314 -10.48 14.94 27.22
N TYR A 315 -11.56 14.72 26.45
CA TYR A 315 -12.59 13.74 26.78
C TYR A 315 -12.01 12.34 27.04
N LEU A 316 -11.06 11.89 26.22
CA LEU A 316 -10.42 10.59 26.38
C LEU A 316 -9.55 10.50 27.64
N VAL A 317 -8.83 11.56 28.01
CA VAL A 317 -8.00 11.57 29.22
C VAL A 317 -8.86 11.68 30.48
N GLU A 318 -9.94 12.45 30.44
CA GLU A 318 -10.89 12.54 31.55
C GLU A 318 -11.60 11.20 31.79
N LYS A 319 -12.03 10.54 30.71
CA LYS A 319 -12.74 9.25 30.81
C LYS A 319 -11.80 8.07 31.07
N TYR A 320 -10.58 8.09 30.53
CA TYR A 320 -9.59 7.02 30.66
C TYR A 320 -8.22 7.58 31.09
N PRO A 321 -8.06 7.95 32.38
CA PRO A 321 -6.86 8.64 32.87
C PRO A 321 -5.56 7.86 32.69
N ASP A 322 -5.64 6.53 32.70
CA ASP A 322 -4.48 5.65 32.53
C ASP A 322 -3.79 5.86 31.18
N LEU A 323 -4.53 6.24 30.13
CA LEU A 323 -3.99 6.45 28.79
C LEU A 323 -2.89 7.52 28.75
N ALA A 324 -3.00 8.56 29.58
CA ALA A 324 -2.01 9.63 29.63
C ALA A 324 -0.64 9.15 30.15
N ARG A 325 -0.62 8.04 30.90
CA ARG A 325 0.59 7.48 31.53
C ARG A 325 1.23 6.37 30.68
N LEU A 326 0.49 5.80 29.74
CA LEU A 326 0.98 4.71 28.90
C LEU A 326 2.05 5.16 27.89
N LYS A 327 2.86 4.19 27.49
CA LYS A 327 3.90 4.34 26.46
C LYS A 327 3.83 3.17 25.49
N LEU A 328 3.99 3.46 24.20
CA LEU A 328 4.15 2.43 23.17
C LEU A 328 5.58 1.85 23.19
N PRO A 329 5.83 0.70 22.55
CA PRO A 329 7.15 0.05 22.52
C PRO A 329 8.30 0.91 21.97
N ASP A 330 7.97 1.90 21.13
CA ASP A 330 8.91 2.91 20.58
C ASP A 330 9.09 4.13 21.51
N ASN A 331 8.61 4.05 22.76
CA ASN A 331 8.57 5.12 23.74
C ASN A 331 7.74 6.35 23.30
N ALA A 332 6.81 6.18 22.34
CA ALA A 332 5.81 7.18 22.04
C ALA A 332 4.78 7.27 23.18
N SER A 333 4.42 8.49 23.56
CA SER A 333 3.40 8.78 24.57
C SER A 333 2.59 10.00 24.15
N ALA A 334 1.39 10.13 24.71
CA ALA A 334 0.55 11.31 24.50
C ALA A 334 1.27 12.61 24.90
N LEU A 335 2.00 12.58 26.02
CA LEU A 335 2.80 13.73 26.51
C LEU A 335 3.94 14.12 25.55
N LYS A 336 4.65 13.14 24.99
CA LYS A 336 5.70 13.42 24.00
C LYS A 336 5.10 13.96 22.70
N LYS A 337 3.91 13.51 22.33
CA LYS A 337 3.22 13.99 21.13
C LYS A 337 2.77 15.44 21.29
N ILE A 338 2.09 15.76 22.39
CA ILE A 338 1.57 17.12 22.61
C ILE A 338 2.69 18.15 22.75
N THR A 339 3.80 17.82 23.42
CA THR A 339 4.98 18.71 23.53
C THR A 339 5.64 19.01 22.19
N SER A 340 5.49 18.14 21.19
CA SER A 340 6.00 18.37 19.83
C SER A 340 5.13 19.33 18.99
N LYS A 341 3.89 19.62 19.42
CA LYS A 341 2.96 20.48 18.71
C LYS A 341 3.17 21.95 19.10
N LYS A 342 3.99 22.66 18.32
CA LYS A 342 4.23 24.11 18.53
C LYS A 342 2.95 24.94 18.51
N SER A 343 1.92 24.56 17.75
CA SER A 343 0.63 25.25 17.68
C SER A 343 -0.10 25.30 19.03
N VAL A 344 0.14 24.33 19.93
CA VAL A 344 -0.53 24.24 21.24
C VAL A 344 0.08 25.22 22.26
N PHE A 345 1.33 25.66 22.07
CA PHE A 345 2.05 26.51 23.03
C PHE A 345 2.20 27.97 22.59
N VAL A 346 1.81 28.33 21.37
CA VAL A 346 1.99 29.69 20.80
C VAL A 346 0.79 30.62 21.09
N SER A 347 -0.19 30.22 21.91
CA SER A 347 -1.17 31.18 22.42
C SER A 347 -0.57 32.01 23.56
N GLU A 348 0.17 33.06 23.21
CA GLU A 348 0.44 34.16 24.13
C GLU A 348 -0.90 34.74 24.61
N GLY A 349 -1.26 34.47 25.87
CA GLY A 349 -2.29 35.24 26.57
C GLY A 349 -3.58 34.52 26.95
N ARG A 350 -3.53 33.27 27.43
CA ARG A 350 -4.43 32.73 28.48
C ARG A 350 -3.95 31.33 28.91
N PHE A 351 -3.74 31.16 30.22
CA PHE A 351 -3.26 29.97 30.94
C PHE A 351 -3.44 28.61 30.28
N ASN A 352 -2.38 27.79 30.33
CA ASN A 352 -2.28 26.51 29.67
C ASN A 352 -3.22 25.47 30.31
N PHE A 353 -4.09 24.92 29.49
CA PHE A 353 -5.02 23.80 29.73
C PHE A 353 -4.49 22.67 30.64
N TRP A 354 -3.19 22.38 30.61
CA TRP A 354 -2.56 21.33 31.44
C TRP A 354 -2.20 21.77 32.86
N GLU A 355 -2.07 23.07 33.16
CA GLU A 355 -1.93 23.54 34.55
C GLU A 355 -3.18 23.21 35.38
N ARG A 356 -4.36 23.16 34.74
CA ARG A 356 -5.61 22.69 35.36
C ARG A 356 -5.68 21.18 35.58
N CYS A 357 -5.08 20.38 34.70
CA CYS A 357 -5.06 18.93 34.84
C CYS A 357 -3.99 18.45 35.85
N ILE A 358 -2.84 19.13 35.89
CA ILE A 358 -1.77 18.85 36.85
C ILE A 358 -2.23 19.21 38.28
N SER A 359 -2.90 20.35 38.46
CA SER A 359 -3.46 20.74 39.76
C SER A 359 -4.58 19.81 40.25
N SER A 360 -5.32 19.15 39.36
CA SER A 360 -6.33 18.15 39.78
C SER A 360 -5.72 16.79 40.16
N CYS A 361 -4.48 16.48 39.77
CA CYS A 361 -3.77 15.27 40.20
C CYS A 361 -3.08 15.42 41.56
N GLU A 362 -2.77 16.64 42.01
CA GLU A 362 -2.19 16.88 43.35
C GLU A 362 -3.20 16.71 44.50
N TYR A 363 -4.51 16.66 44.21
CA TYR A 363 -5.55 16.45 45.23
C TYR A 363 -5.97 14.98 45.47
N CYS A 364 -5.41 14.02 44.71
CA CYS A 364 -5.72 12.58 44.87
C CYS A 364 -4.56 11.78 45.51
N LEU A 365 -3.56 12.45 46.06
CA LEU A 365 -2.38 11.83 46.70
C LEU A 365 -2.17 12.27 48.16
N ASN A 366 -3.25 12.50 48.90
CA ASN A 366 -3.23 12.51 50.37
C ASN A 366 -4.11 11.42 50.94
#